data_AF-A0A410K1C9-F1
#
_entry.id   AF-A0A410K1C9-F1
#
_cell.length_a   1.000
_cell.length_b   1.000
_cell.length_c   1.000
_cell.angle_alpha   90.00
_cell.angle_beta   90.00
_cell.angle_gamma   90.00
#
_symmetry.space_group_name_H-M   'P 1'
#
loop_
_entity.id
_entity.type
_entity.pdbx_description
1 polymer ?
#
loop_
_entity_poly.entity_id
_entity_poly.type
_entity_poly.pdbx_seq_one_letter_code
_entity_poly.pdbx_strand_id
1 'polypeptide(L)'
;MRKGFTLLELLIAMVVLSIGMMGIFTLVRQSLDMNDYAKRKLDLLGRGYERVILTLAEGTTLEDIITDNGTTYTYKLEKQDTGLQGIKECELRITDGTAEMALFYYER
;
A
#
# COMPACT_ATOMS: atom_id res chain seq x y z
N MET A 1 60.28 7.28 -2.41
CA MET A 1 59.67 7.29 -3.76
C MET A 1 58.17 7.51 -3.60
N ARG A 2 57.65 8.67 -4.02
CA ARG A 2 56.21 8.91 -4.09
C ARG A 2 55.65 8.05 -5.24
N LYS A 3 54.94 6.96 -4.94
CA LYS A 3 54.21 6.20 -5.96
C LYS A 3 53.08 7.12 -6.46
N GLY A 4 53.21 7.63 -7.68
CA GLY A 4 52.15 8.41 -8.32
C GLY A 4 50.96 7.51 -8.63
N PHE A 5 49.75 8.03 -8.42
CA PHE A 5 48.51 7.35 -8.82
C PHE A 5 48.56 7.05 -10.32
N THR A 6 48.37 5.79 -10.69
CA THR A 6 48.32 5.39 -12.09
C THR A 6 46.97 5.76 -12.69
N LEU A 7 46.96 6.11 -13.97
CA LEU A 7 45.73 6.44 -14.70
C LEU A 7 44.74 5.25 -14.70
N LEU A 8 45.27 4.03 -14.62
CA LEU A 8 44.51 2.79 -14.47
C LEU A 8 43.77 2.71 -13.13
N GLU A 9 44.42 3.04 -12.01
CA GLU A 9 43.77 3.06 -10.69
C GLU A 9 42.62 4.08 -10.64
N LEU A 10 42.78 5.21 -11.33
CA LEU A 10 41.76 6.26 -11.41
C LEU A 10 40.56 5.81 -12.25
N LEU A 11 40.81 5.12 -13.37
CA LEU A 11 39.76 4.48 -14.19
C LEU A 11 38.99 3.42 -13.40
N ILE A 12 39.69 2.54 -12.67
CA ILE A 12 39.05 1.51 -11.85
C ILE A 12 38.22 2.16 -10.74
N ALA A 13 38.74 3.19 -10.06
CA ALA A 13 38.02 3.90 -9.03
C ALA A 13 36.73 4.55 -9.56
N MET A 14 36.77 5.15 -10.76
CA MET A 14 35.57 5.73 -11.39
C MET A 14 34.53 4.66 -11.73
N VAL A 15 34.94 3.50 -12.27
CA VAL A 15 34.02 2.41 -12.60
C VAL A 15 33.33 1.88 -11.34
N VAL A 16 34.10 1.64 -10.27
CA VAL A 16 33.54 1.17 -8.99
C VAL A 16 32.57 2.20 -8.40
N LEU A 17 32.94 3.49 -8.47
CA LEU A 17 32.08 4.59 -8.01
C LEU A 17 30.78 4.66 -8.81
N SER A 18 30.83 4.54 -10.15
CA SER A 18 29.64 4.54 -11.00
C SER A 18 28.70 3.38 -10.69
N ILE A 19 29.23 2.17 -10.50
CA ILE A 19 28.44 0.99 -10.12
C ILE A 19 27.81 1.20 -8.73
N GLY A 20 28.59 1.73 -7.78
CA GLY A 20 28.10 2.04 -6.44
C GLY A 20 26.95 3.06 -6.44
N MET A 21 27.09 4.15 -7.20
CA MET A 21 26.04 5.16 -7.33
C MET A 21 24.78 4.59 -8.00
N MET A 22 24.93 3.75 -9.01
CA MET A 22 23.79 3.11 -9.67
C MET A 22 23.04 2.19 -8.70
N GLY A 23 23.75 1.42 -7.88
CA GLY A 23 23.14 0.59 -6.83
C GLY A 23 22.37 1.42 -5.80
N ILE A 24 22.97 2.51 -5.30
CA ILE A 24 22.30 3.42 -4.36
C ILE A 24 21.05 4.04 -4.98
N PHE A 25 21.15 4.52 -6.22
CA PHE A 25 20.01 5.12 -6.92
C PHE A 25 18.83 4.16 -7.05
N THR A 26 19.09 2.91 -7.45
CA THR A 26 18.04 1.88 -7.58
C THR A 26 17.40 1.57 -6.23
N LEU A 27 18.19 1.43 -5.16
CA LEU A 27 17.67 1.15 -3.82
C LEU A 27 16.82 2.30 -3.28
N VAL A 28 17.26 3.55 -3.47
CA VAL A 28 16.50 4.72 -3.06
C VAL A 28 15.17 4.79 -3.81
N ARG A 29 15.19 4.56 -5.12
CA ARG A 29 13.97 4.55 -5.93
C ARG A 29 12.98 3.47 -5.47
N GLN A 30 13.46 2.24 -5.28
CA GLN A 30 12.63 1.15 -4.76
C GLN A 30 12.07 1.45 -3.37
N SER A 31 12.87 2.07 -2.50
CA SER A 31 12.42 2.47 -1.16
C SER A 31 11.33 3.54 -1.22
N LEU A 32 11.40 4.49 -2.16
CA LEU A 32 10.36 5.50 -2.36
C LEU A 32 9.07 4.86 -2.89
N ASP A 33 9.17 4.01 -3.92
CA ASP A 33 8.02 3.31 -4.49
C ASP A 33 7.30 2.46 -3.42
N MET A 34 8.07 1.78 -2.56
CA MET A 34 7.54 0.96 -1.47
C MET A 34 6.90 1.82 -0.36
N ASN A 35 7.46 2.99 -0.06
CA ASN A 35 6.88 3.93 0.90
C ASN A 35 5.55 4.50 0.38
N ASP A 36 5.50 4.88 -0.89
CA ASP A 36 4.27 5.39 -1.52
C ASP A 36 3.18 4.32 -1.55
N TYR A 37 3.54 3.07 -1.86
CA TYR A 37 2.61 1.94 -1.76
C TYR A 37 2.12 1.71 -0.32
N ALA A 38 3.01 1.77 0.66
CA ALA A 38 2.64 1.60 2.07
C ALA A 38 1.70 2.71 2.56
N LYS A 39 1.95 3.96 2.17
CA LYS A 39 1.06 5.10 2.46
C LYS A 39 -0.33 4.88 1.87
N ARG A 40 -0.43 4.46 0.61
CA ARG A 40 -1.72 4.14 -0.03
C ARG A 40 -2.47 3.03 0.71
N LYS A 41 -1.76 1.97 1.11
CA LYS A 41 -2.38 0.90 1.91
C LYS A 41 -2.89 1.38 3.26
N LEU A 42 -2.15 2.27 3.94
CA LEU A 42 -2.61 2.86 5.20
C LEU A 42 -3.83 3.76 5.02
N ASP A 43 -3.92 4.48 3.91
CA ASP A 43 -5.08 5.30 3.58
C ASP A 43 -6.31 4.42 3.30
N LEU A 44 -6.15 3.36 2.50
CA LEU A 44 -7.19 2.35 2.27
C LEU A 44 -7.66 1.70 3.58
N LEU A 45 -6.73 1.41 4.50
CA LEU A 45 -7.04 0.86 5.82
C LEU A 45 -7.89 1.83 6.65
N GLY A 46 -7.49 3.11 6.70
CA GLY A 46 -8.22 4.14 7.42
C GLY A 46 -9.65 4.30 6.89
N ARG A 47 -9.80 4.39 5.56
CA ARG A 47 -11.10 4.45 4.88
C ARG A 47 -11.95 3.21 5.14
N GLY A 48 -11.33 2.05 5.15
CA GLY A 48 -12.03 0.81 5.43
C GLY A 48 -12.56 0.72 6.84
N TYR A 49 -11.78 1.12 7.83
CA TYR A 49 -12.28 1.18 9.20
C TYR A 49 -13.38 2.22 9.37
N GLU A 50 -13.22 3.42 8.79
CA GLU A 50 -14.29 4.43 8.77
C GLU A 50 -15.59 3.83 8.21
N ARG A 51 -15.50 3.12 7.08
CA ARG A 51 -16.64 2.47 6.45
C ARG A 51 -17.27 1.39 7.32
N VAL A 52 -16.47 0.50 7.91
CA VAL A 52 -16.96 -0.56 8.81
C VAL A 52 -17.68 0.06 10.02
N ILE A 53 -17.12 1.13 10.61
CA ILE A 53 -17.73 1.83 11.73
C ILE A 53 -19.09 2.41 11.33
N LEU A 54 -19.18 3.08 10.18
CA LEU A 54 -20.44 3.65 9.69
C LEU A 54 -21.48 2.55 9.41
N THR A 55 -21.08 1.44 8.79
CA THR A 55 -21.98 0.30 8.54
C THR A 55 -22.51 -0.29 9.84
N LEU A 56 -21.67 -0.45 10.87
CA LEU A 56 -22.08 -0.98 12.17
C LEU A 56 -22.91 0.01 13.00
N ALA A 57 -22.63 1.32 12.89
CA ALA A 57 -23.28 2.35 13.69
C ALA A 57 -24.66 2.75 13.16
N GLU A 58 -24.80 2.91 11.83
CA GLU A 58 -26.01 3.47 11.24
C GLU A 58 -26.87 2.44 10.48
N GLY A 59 -26.36 1.23 10.23
CA GLY A 59 -27.08 0.20 9.46
C GLY A 59 -27.43 0.65 8.02
N THR A 60 -26.81 1.71 7.54
CA THR A 60 -27.16 2.39 6.28
C THR A 60 -26.53 1.69 5.08
N THR A 61 -27.26 1.66 3.96
CA THR A 61 -26.69 1.38 2.64
C THR A 61 -25.81 2.55 2.22
N LEU A 62 -24.50 2.36 2.31
CA LEU A 62 -23.50 3.35 1.92
C LEU A 62 -23.11 3.16 0.44
N GLU A 63 -22.69 4.22 -0.25
CA GLU A 63 -22.34 4.16 -1.69
C GLU A 63 -21.11 3.30 -1.98
N ASP A 64 -21.19 2.39 -2.95
CA ASP A 64 -20.11 1.45 -3.28
C ASP A 64 -18.91 2.12 -3.96
N ILE A 65 -19.06 3.32 -4.51
CA ILE A 65 -17.98 4.05 -5.19
C ILE A 65 -17.96 5.48 -4.65
N ILE A 66 -16.83 5.88 -4.07
CA ILE A 66 -16.62 7.23 -3.55
C ILE A 66 -15.36 7.79 -4.17
N THR A 67 -15.43 9.00 -4.72
CA THR A 67 -14.24 9.74 -5.15
C THR A 67 -13.90 10.77 -4.08
N ASP A 68 -12.71 10.68 -3.51
CA ASP A 68 -12.19 11.66 -2.57
C ASP A 68 -10.78 12.09 -2.97
N ASN A 69 -10.53 13.40 -2.94
CA ASN A 69 -9.25 14.03 -3.33
C ASN A 69 -8.67 13.50 -4.67
N GLY A 70 -9.56 13.24 -5.65
CA GLY A 70 -9.17 12.74 -6.98
C GLY A 70 -8.84 11.25 -7.05
N THR A 71 -9.01 10.50 -5.96
CA THR A 71 -8.86 9.04 -5.91
C THR A 71 -10.22 8.38 -5.78
N THR A 72 -10.53 7.43 -6.66
CA THR A 72 -11.81 6.71 -6.65
C THR A 72 -11.67 5.40 -5.90
N TYR A 73 -12.36 5.29 -4.77
CA TYR A 73 -12.44 4.10 -3.94
C TYR A 73 -13.67 3.29 -4.31
N THR A 74 -13.48 2.00 -4.55
CA THR A 74 -14.56 1.03 -4.74
C THR A 74 -14.62 0.08 -3.55
N TYR A 75 -15.80 -0.02 -2.95
CA TYR A 75 -16.11 -0.87 -1.81
C TYR A 75 -16.97 -2.04 -2.27
N LYS A 76 -16.66 -3.25 -1.79
CA LYS A 76 -17.48 -4.45 -1.98
C LYS A 76 -17.62 -5.16 -0.65
N LEU A 77 -18.87 -5.35 -0.21
CA LEU A 77 -19.17 -6.03 1.04
C LEU A 77 -19.79 -7.40 0.74
N GLU A 78 -19.11 -8.47 1.14
CA GLU A 78 -19.63 -9.83 1.08
C GLU A 78 -19.96 -10.31 2.49
N LYS A 79 -21.13 -10.93 2.66
CA LYS A 79 -21.60 -11.45 3.96
C LYS A 79 -21.75 -12.96 3.88
N GLN A 80 -21.16 -13.68 4.84
CA GLN A 80 -21.20 -15.12 4.95
C GLN A 80 -21.68 -15.55 6.34
N ASP A 81 -22.46 -16.62 6.42
CA ASP A 81 -22.92 -17.17 7.70
C ASP A 81 -21.81 -17.96 8.39
N THR A 82 -21.57 -17.69 9.67
CA THR A 82 -20.50 -18.33 10.45
C THR A 82 -20.90 -19.67 11.07
N GLY A 83 -22.14 -20.13 10.85
CA GLY A 83 -22.72 -21.29 11.53
C GLY A 83 -23.15 -21.02 12.99
N LEU A 84 -22.85 -19.85 13.53
CA LEU A 84 -23.36 -19.36 14.83
C LEU A 84 -24.67 -18.58 14.63
N GLN A 85 -25.65 -18.80 15.50
CA GLN A 85 -26.97 -18.16 15.36
C GLN A 85 -26.88 -16.64 15.45
N GLY A 86 -27.26 -15.98 14.36
CA GLY A 86 -27.27 -14.53 14.26
C GLY A 86 -25.87 -13.94 14.30
N ILE A 87 -24.84 -14.58 13.74
CA ILE A 87 -23.52 -13.96 13.53
C ILE A 87 -23.12 -14.15 12.07
N LYS A 88 -22.89 -13.04 11.37
CA LYS A 88 -22.41 -13.01 9.99
C LYS A 88 -20.97 -12.51 9.94
N GLU A 89 -20.14 -13.18 9.18
CA GLU A 89 -18.83 -12.70 8.79
C GLU A 89 -18.99 -11.78 7.59
N CYS A 90 -18.40 -10.59 7.68
CA CYS A 90 -18.46 -9.57 6.67
C CYS A 90 -17.05 -9.30 6.14
N GLU A 91 -16.85 -9.52 4.85
CA GLU A 91 -15.64 -9.16 4.13
C GLU A 91 -15.87 -7.87 3.35
N LEU A 92 -15.20 -6.79 3.76
CA LEU A 92 -15.17 -5.53 3.05
C LEU A 92 -13.89 -5.43 2.21
N ARG A 93 -14.01 -5.51 0.90
CA ARG A 93 -12.93 -5.22 -0.05
C ARG A 93 -12.97 -3.78 -0.50
N ILE A 94 -11.79 -3.16 -0.56
CA ILE A 94 -11.61 -1.76 -0.92
C ILE A 94 -10.48 -1.67 -1.91
N THR A 95 -10.70 -0.96 -3.01
CA THR A 95 -9.68 -0.71 -4.03
C THR A 95 -9.68 0.73 -4.50
N ASP A 96 -8.49 1.27 -4.76
CA ASP A 96 -8.29 2.57 -5.42
C ASP A 96 -7.88 2.44 -6.91
N GLY A 97 -7.95 1.22 -7.46
CA GLY A 97 -7.47 0.87 -8.81
C GLY A 97 -5.98 0.50 -8.89
N THR A 98 -5.19 0.80 -7.85
CA THR A 98 -3.75 0.47 -7.77
C THR A 98 -3.39 -0.49 -6.64
N ALA A 99 -4.14 -0.43 -5.54
CA ALA A 99 -4.03 -1.30 -4.39
C ALA A 99 -5.41 -1.84 -4.00
N GLU A 100 -5.41 -3.00 -3.37
CA GLU A 100 -6.60 -3.65 -2.84
C GLU A 100 -6.32 -4.06 -1.38
N MET A 101 -7.37 -3.97 -0.56
CA MET A 101 -7.37 -4.41 0.82
C MET A 101 -8.70 -5.08 1.15
N ALA A 102 -8.64 -6.16 1.94
CA ALA A 102 -9.81 -6.83 2.49
C ALA A 102 -9.80 -6.68 4.02
N LEU A 103 -10.96 -6.36 4.59
CA LEU A 103 -11.19 -6.26 6.02
C LEU A 103 -12.29 -7.23 6.42
N PHE A 104 -12.06 -7.98 7.48
CA PHE A 104 -13.02 -8.94 8.01
C PHE A 104 -13.56 -8.42 9.35
N TYR A 105 -14.88 -8.41 9.49
CA TYR A 105 -15.56 -8.08 10.75
C TYR A 105 -16.80 -8.94 10.94
N TYR A 106 -17.34 -8.96 12.15
CA TYR A 106 -18.52 -9.76 12.50
C TYR A 106 -19.67 -8.85 12.91
N GLU A 107 -20.85 -9.09 12.35
CA GLU A 107 -22.09 -8.42 12.73
C GLU A 107 -23.11 -9.44 13.29
N ARG A 108 -24.00 -8.97 14.16
CA ARG A 108 -25.04 -9.79 14.80
C ARG A 108 -26.42 -9.48 14.22
#